data_AF-E3LGC2-F1
#
_entry.id   AF-E3LGC2-F1
#
_cell.length_a   1.000
_cell.length_b   1.000
_cell.length_c   1.000
_cell.angle_alpha   90.00
_cell.angle_beta   90.00
_cell.angle_gamma   90.00
#
_symmetry.space_group_name_H-M   'P 1'
#
loop_
_entity.id
_entity.type
_entity.pdbx_description
1 polymer ?
#
loop_
_entity_poly.entity_id
_entity_poly.type
_entity_poly.pdbx_seq_one_letter_code
_entity_poly.pdbx_strand_id
1 'polypeptide(L)'
;MSKIIDRPSPKNLVFDKRKLKYLLNDLWKFPFSPLYFCLKHFANYSTIFTFTSNIVFWHTFPLICFLTSFLYSAEKRDAFLVIIFHAFSLVMNMLASWHNERTIQKIKHMQFGLFGMVLMSWCLILAIITKDIEKYWKVSQVVYYISSYLMIVFLLIFASYHTEYHVKLDDEKSPFVERNLFILGVGIAHIIVAFAIFMTQVYWLECLIILFASFIYSIDLYWVSTIDAYTIQKHYHYEWQFDPREDIYYNAIITCKRLWKDYETIEWSLV
;
A
#
# COMPACT_ATOMS: atom_id res chain seq x y z
N MET A 1 25.77 35.34 -15.13
CA MET A 1 24.83 34.79 -14.14
C MET A 1 25.25 33.36 -13.84
N SER A 2 25.96 33.12 -12.74
CA SER A 2 26.22 31.76 -12.27
C SER A 2 24.89 31.17 -11.79
N LYS A 3 24.47 30.04 -12.35
CA LYS A 3 23.43 29.22 -11.74
C LYS A 3 23.94 28.87 -10.35
N ILE A 4 23.30 29.38 -9.30
CA ILE A 4 23.48 28.87 -7.95
C ILE A 4 23.01 27.41 -8.03
N ILE A 5 23.96 26.49 -8.16
CA ILE A 5 23.71 25.07 -8.02
C ILE A 5 23.43 24.89 -6.53
N ASP A 6 22.14 24.84 -6.24
CA ASP A 6 21.61 24.74 -4.90
C ASP A 6 22.08 23.38 -4.34
N ARG A 7 23.15 23.38 -3.51
CA ARG A 7 23.76 22.15 -2.95
C ARG A 7 22.67 21.21 -2.41
N PRO A 8 22.74 19.89 -2.63
CA PRO A 8 21.76 18.97 -2.07
C PRO A 8 21.67 19.19 -0.56
N SER A 9 20.43 19.26 -0.04
CA SER A 9 20.17 19.32 1.40
C SER A 9 20.92 18.17 2.06
N PRO A 10 21.66 18.40 3.15
CA PRO A 10 22.29 17.31 3.88
C PRO A 10 21.22 16.27 4.23
N LYS A 11 21.45 15.01 3.85
CA LYS A 11 20.51 13.89 4.03
C LYS A 11 20.09 13.73 5.51
N ASN A 12 20.86 14.30 6.46
CA ASN A 12 20.72 14.12 7.91
C ASN A 12 20.18 15.34 8.70
N LEU A 13 19.82 16.46 8.07
CA LEU A 13 19.27 17.63 8.79
C LEU A 13 17.74 17.51 8.93
N VAL A 14 17.25 17.50 10.17
CA VAL A 14 15.82 17.28 10.51
C VAL A 14 14.91 18.38 9.95
N PHE A 15 15.38 19.63 9.88
CA PHE A 15 14.68 20.74 9.22
C PHE A 15 15.67 21.63 8.44
N ASP A 16 15.68 21.49 7.12
CA ASP A 16 16.34 22.43 6.20
C ASP A 16 15.31 23.44 5.67
N LYS A 17 15.75 24.66 5.30
CA LYS A 17 14.91 25.72 4.72
C LYS A 17 14.09 25.22 3.53
N ARG A 18 14.64 24.30 2.73
CA ARG A 18 13.91 23.66 1.61
C ARG A 18 12.75 22.80 2.10
N LYS A 19 12.97 21.98 3.14
CA LYS A 19 11.92 21.14 3.76
C LYS A 19 10.81 22.00 4.35
N LEU A 20 11.16 23.06 5.07
CA LEU A 20 10.20 24.00 5.64
C LEU A 20 9.39 24.70 4.54
N LYS A 21 10.05 25.21 3.49
CA LYS A 21 9.37 25.83 2.35
C LYS A 21 8.42 24.85 1.66
N TYR A 22 8.85 23.61 1.47
CA TYR A 22 8.04 22.55 0.87
C TYR A 22 6.79 22.24 1.70
N LEU A 23 6.93 22.11 3.03
CA LEU A 23 5.83 21.90 3.97
C LEU A 23 4.85 23.08 3.98
N LEU A 24 5.35 24.31 4.08
CA LEU A 24 4.52 25.52 4.12
C LEU A 24 3.74 25.72 2.82
N ASN A 25 4.34 25.42 1.67
CA ASN A 25 3.68 25.50 0.38
C ASN A 25 2.51 24.52 0.23
N ASP A 26 2.56 23.40 0.96
CA ASP A 26 1.53 22.36 0.92
C ASP A 26 0.57 22.41 2.11
N LEU A 27 0.74 23.35 3.05
CA LEU A 27 -0.07 23.47 4.26
C LEU A 27 -1.56 23.62 3.97
N TRP A 28 -1.91 24.27 2.85
CA TRP A 28 -3.30 24.44 2.40
C TRP A 28 -3.98 23.10 2.05
N LYS A 29 -3.22 22.02 1.79
CA LYS A 29 -3.77 20.68 1.50
C LYS A 29 -4.23 19.96 2.77
N PHE A 30 -3.69 20.32 3.94
CA PHE A 30 -4.00 19.69 5.22
C PHE A 30 -5.52 19.63 5.52
N PRO A 31 -6.31 20.72 5.39
CA PRO A 31 -7.76 20.66 5.67
C PRO A 31 -8.55 19.76 4.69
N PHE A 32 -8.03 19.48 3.50
CA PHE A 32 -8.73 18.67 2.48
C PHE A 32 -8.29 17.20 2.48
N SER A 33 -7.02 16.94 2.80
CA SER A 33 -6.48 15.58 2.88
C SER A 33 -5.37 15.53 3.95
N PRO A 34 -5.74 15.49 5.23
CA PRO A 34 -4.77 15.52 6.32
C PRO A 34 -3.87 14.28 6.31
N LEU A 35 -4.42 13.13 5.91
CA LEU A 35 -3.64 11.90 5.81
C LEU A 35 -2.61 11.96 4.70
N TYR A 36 -2.98 12.38 3.49
CA TYR A 36 -2.01 12.56 2.40
C TYR A 36 -0.93 13.56 2.79
N PHE A 37 -1.30 14.68 3.41
CA PHE A 37 -0.34 15.66 3.92
C PHE A 37 0.64 15.02 4.91
N CYS A 38 0.14 14.27 5.90
CA CYS A 38 0.97 13.61 6.88
C CYS A 38 1.92 12.59 6.24
N LEU A 39 1.41 11.74 5.36
CA LEU A 39 2.21 10.75 4.64
C LEU A 39 3.30 11.41 3.78
N LYS A 40 2.97 12.51 3.11
CA LYS A 40 3.90 13.23 2.23
C LYS A 40 5.05 13.90 2.97
N HIS A 41 4.81 14.40 4.18
CA HIS A 41 5.78 15.23 4.89
C HIS A 41 6.51 14.51 6.03
N PHE A 42 5.95 13.43 6.57
CA PHE A 42 6.50 12.71 7.71
C PHE A 42 6.90 11.26 7.40
N ALA A 43 6.52 10.71 6.24
CA ALA A 43 6.97 9.40 5.81
C ALA A 43 7.91 9.50 4.59
N ASN A 44 8.71 8.47 4.38
CA ASN A 44 9.60 8.41 3.23
C ASN A 44 8.79 8.33 1.93
N TYR A 45 9.01 9.27 1.01
CA TYR A 45 8.26 9.32 -0.25
C TYR A 45 8.34 8.00 -1.03
N SER A 46 9.56 7.49 -1.21
CA SER A 46 9.86 6.20 -1.87
C SER A 46 9.22 4.97 -1.23
N THR A 47 8.75 5.08 0.02
CA THR A 47 8.05 3.99 0.69
C THR A 47 6.54 4.08 0.48
N ILE A 48 5.98 5.29 0.50
CA ILE A 48 4.52 5.49 0.42
C ILE A 48 4.02 5.60 -1.02
N PHE A 49 4.73 6.33 -1.88
CA PHE A 49 4.21 6.78 -3.17
C PHE A 49 4.68 5.95 -4.37
N THR A 50 5.53 4.95 -4.15
CA THR A 50 6.00 4.04 -5.22
C THR A 50 4.87 3.14 -5.75
N PHE A 51 3.93 2.76 -4.89
CA PHE A 51 2.79 1.92 -5.27
C PHE A 51 1.49 2.52 -4.76
N THR A 52 0.48 2.52 -5.63
CA THR A 52 -0.85 3.06 -5.31
C THR A 52 -1.48 2.30 -4.14
N SER A 53 -1.20 1.01 -4.02
CA SER A 53 -1.67 0.15 -2.92
C SER A 53 -1.27 0.65 -1.53
N ASN A 54 -0.07 1.22 -1.36
CA ASN A 54 0.34 1.78 -0.07
C ASN A 54 -0.53 2.98 0.30
N ILE A 55 -0.73 3.90 -0.65
CA ILE A 55 -1.56 5.08 -0.46
C ILE A 55 -3.00 4.65 -0.11
N VAL A 56 -3.56 3.73 -0.91
CA VAL A 56 -4.93 3.25 -0.74
C VAL A 56 -5.11 2.49 0.57
N PHE A 57 -4.13 1.69 0.99
CA PHE A 57 -4.16 1.04 2.30
C PHE A 57 -4.27 2.08 3.42
N TRP A 58 -3.39 3.09 3.43
CA TRP A 58 -3.40 4.08 4.51
C TRP A 58 -4.68 4.90 4.58
N HIS A 59 -5.36 5.11 3.45
CA HIS A 59 -6.63 5.84 3.41
C HIS A 59 -7.84 4.96 3.75
N THR A 60 -7.83 3.70 3.33
CA THR A 60 -8.99 2.81 3.50
C THR A 60 -8.95 2.05 4.80
N PHE A 61 -7.79 1.55 5.24
CA PHE A 61 -7.68 0.69 6.42
C PHE A 61 -8.10 1.36 7.73
N PRO A 62 -7.68 2.59 8.07
CA PRO A 62 -8.15 3.26 9.29
C PRO A 62 -9.65 3.50 9.28
N LEU A 63 -10.21 3.83 8.11
CA LEU A 63 -11.63 4.05 7.94
C LEU A 63 -12.41 2.74 8.08
N ILE A 64 -11.92 1.64 7.49
CA ILE A 64 -12.49 0.31 7.66
C ILE A 64 -12.45 -0.06 9.15
N CYS A 65 -11.27 -0.08 9.79
CA CYS A 65 -11.15 -0.41 11.21
C CYS A 65 -12.03 0.45 12.11
N PHE A 66 -12.24 1.73 11.78
CA PHE A 66 -13.17 2.57 12.52
C PHE A 66 -14.63 2.17 12.30
N LEU A 67 -15.09 2.14 11.04
CA LEU A 67 -16.50 1.89 10.71
C LEU A 67 -16.93 0.46 11.06
N THR A 68 -16.14 -0.54 10.68
CA THR A 68 -16.51 -1.95 10.86
C THR A 68 -16.45 -2.40 12.32
N SER A 69 -15.67 -1.73 13.17
CA SER A 69 -15.71 -1.97 14.62
C SER A 69 -17.09 -1.68 15.21
N PHE A 70 -17.80 -0.65 14.74
CA PHE A 70 -19.17 -0.39 15.18
C PHE A 70 -20.19 -1.37 14.60
N LEU A 71 -19.84 -2.10 13.53
CA LEU A 71 -20.73 -3.12 12.95
C LEU A 71 -20.76 -4.42 13.77
N TYR A 72 -19.63 -4.77 14.41
CA TYR A 72 -19.47 -6.03 15.14
C TYR A 72 -19.54 -5.90 16.66
N SER A 73 -19.67 -4.68 17.18
CA SER A 73 -19.75 -4.39 18.61
C SER A 73 -21.14 -3.87 18.99
N ALA A 74 -21.82 -4.60 19.88
CA ALA A 74 -23.13 -4.18 20.39
C ALA A 74 -23.04 -2.93 21.26
N GLU A 75 -21.95 -2.80 22.04
CA GLU A 75 -21.69 -1.64 22.88
C GLU A 75 -20.62 -0.74 22.26
N LYS A 76 -20.80 0.58 22.40
CA LYS A 76 -19.81 1.57 21.94
C LYS A 76 -18.43 1.35 22.57
N ARG A 77 -18.40 0.94 23.84
CA ARG A 77 -17.16 0.65 24.57
C ARG A 77 -16.36 -0.44 23.88
N ASP A 78 -17.01 -1.53 23.47
CA ASP A 78 -16.36 -2.64 22.80
C ASP A 78 -15.81 -2.21 21.44
N ALA A 79 -16.57 -1.41 20.68
CA ALA A 79 -16.11 -0.86 19.41
C ALA A 79 -14.80 -0.06 19.59
N PHE A 80 -14.73 0.80 20.60
CA PHE A 80 -13.52 1.56 20.92
C PHE A 80 -12.34 0.64 21.31
N LEU A 81 -12.58 -0.41 22.09
CA LEU A 81 -11.54 -1.38 22.44
C LEU A 81 -11.00 -2.10 21.20
N VAL A 82 -11.87 -2.46 20.25
CA VAL A 82 -11.45 -3.06 18.97
C VAL A 82 -10.62 -2.08 18.13
N ILE A 83 -11.03 -0.80 18.06
CA ILE A 83 -10.27 0.23 17.34
C ILE A 83 -8.88 0.38 17.95
N ILE A 84 -8.79 0.48 19.28
CA ILE A 84 -7.52 0.55 20.02
C ILE A 84 -6.69 -0.70 19.73
N PHE A 85 -7.30 -1.89 19.73
CA PHE A 85 -6.61 -3.13 19.42
C PHE A 85 -6.03 -3.14 17.98
N HIS A 86 -6.77 -2.68 16.98
CA HIS A 86 -6.25 -2.57 15.61
C HIS A 86 -5.12 -1.54 15.50
N ALA A 87 -5.27 -0.38 16.14
CA ALA A 87 -4.22 0.64 16.16
C ALA A 87 -2.95 0.12 16.86
N PHE A 88 -3.10 -0.54 18.01
CA PHE A 88 -1.99 -1.18 18.72
C PHE A 88 -1.35 -2.28 17.88
N SER A 89 -2.15 -3.14 17.23
CA SER A 89 -1.65 -4.20 16.36
C SER A 89 -0.85 -3.66 15.18
N LEU A 90 -1.30 -2.56 14.57
CA LEU A 90 -0.57 -1.88 13.50
C LEU A 90 0.80 -1.39 13.98
N VAL A 91 0.84 -0.68 15.12
CA VAL A 91 2.08 -0.17 15.71
C VAL A 91 3.03 -1.31 16.08
N MET A 92 2.53 -2.35 16.74
CA MET A 92 3.35 -3.50 17.15
C MET A 92 3.92 -4.25 15.95
N ASN A 93 3.14 -4.43 14.88
CA ASN A 93 3.63 -5.08 13.67
C ASN A 93 4.67 -4.22 12.94
N MET A 94 4.49 -2.89 12.90
CA MET A 94 5.51 -1.96 12.37
C MET A 94 6.81 -2.03 13.18
N LEU A 95 6.73 -2.04 14.52
CA LEU A 95 7.90 -2.20 15.40
C LEU A 95 8.58 -3.56 15.23
N ALA A 96 7.79 -4.64 15.11
CA ALA A 96 8.34 -5.98 14.89
C ALA A 96 9.02 -6.11 13.52
N SER A 97 8.47 -5.45 12.49
CA SER A 97 9.10 -5.40 11.17
C SER A 97 10.36 -4.55 11.16
N TRP A 98 10.42 -3.48 11.96
CA TRP A 98 11.63 -2.67 12.14
C TRP A 98 12.80 -3.53 12.65
N HIS A 99 12.56 -4.47 13.56
CA HIS A 99 13.64 -5.31 14.10
C HIS A 99 14.10 -6.41 13.12
N ASN A 100 13.35 -6.65 12.06
CA ASN A 100 13.65 -7.63 11.00
C ASN A 100 14.01 -6.91 9.69
N GLU A 101 14.94 -5.94 9.77
CA GLU A 101 15.35 -5.17 8.60
C GLU A 101 15.87 -6.10 7.50
N ARG A 102 15.29 -5.95 6.31
CA ARG A 102 15.78 -6.60 5.10
C ARG A 102 16.58 -5.56 4.33
N THR A 103 17.74 -5.90 3.81
CA THR A 103 18.51 -4.95 3.00
C THR A 103 17.73 -4.53 1.75
N ILE A 104 17.03 -5.47 1.09
CA ILE A 104 16.38 -5.26 -0.21
C ILE A 104 14.96 -5.84 -0.22
N GLN A 105 14.00 -5.06 -0.73
CA GLN A 105 12.64 -5.51 -1.05
C GLN A 105 12.66 -6.46 -2.27
N LYS A 106 12.00 -7.62 -2.18
CA LYS A 106 11.97 -8.61 -3.27
C LYS A 106 10.60 -8.65 -3.95
N ILE A 107 10.59 -8.78 -5.28
CA ILE A 107 9.38 -8.93 -6.11
C ILE A 107 8.45 -10.03 -5.56
N LYS A 108 8.99 -11.20 -5.20
CA LYS A 108 8.18 -12.32 -4.66
C LYS A 108 7.46 -11.95 -3.35
N HIS A 109 8.08 -11.15 -2.49
CA HIS A 109 7.42 -10.68 -1.27
C HIS A 109 6.31 -9.70 -1.62
N MET A 110 6.54 -8.83 -2.59
CA MET A 110 5.52 -7.89 -3.07
C MET A 110 4.31 -8.62 -3.65
N GLN A 111 4.52 -9.62 -4.51
CA GLN A 111 3.46 -10.47 -5.05
C GLN A 111 2.68 -11.17 -3.94
N PHE A 112 3.37 -11.79 -2.98
CA PHE A 112 2.71 -12.50 -1.88
C PHE A 112 1.93 -11.56 -0.96
N GLY A 113 2.49 -10.40 -0.62
CA GLY A 113 1.82 -9.37 0.18
C GLY A 113 0.58 -8.82 -0.52
N LEU A 114 0.69 -8.43 -1.80
CA LEU A 114 -0.45 -7.93 -2.57
C LEU A 114 -1.54 -8.99 -2.75
N PHE A 115 -1.17 -10.24 -3.05
CA PHE A 115 -2.12 -11.35 -3.11
C PHE A 115 -2.87 -11.53 -1.78
N GLY A 116 -2.14 -11.51 -0.66
CA GLY A 116 -2.74 -11.59 0.67
C GLY A 116 -3.67 -10.42 0.97
N MET A 117 -3.31 -9.20 0.57
CA MET A 117 -4.17 -8.02 0.73
C MET A 117 -5.46 -8.12 -0.10
N VAL A 118 -5.39 -8.61 -1.35
CA VAL A 118 -6.57 -8.91 -2.17
C VAL A 118 -7.45 -9.93 -1.45
N LEU A 119 -6.88 -11.08 -1.06
CA LEU A 119 -7.61 -12.16 -0.41
C LEU A 119 -8.30 -11.70 0.88
N MET A 120 -7.59 -10.98 1.75
CA MET A 120 -8.17 -10.47 3.00
C MET A 120 -9.26 -9.42 2.75
N SER A 121 -9.17 -8.64 1.66
CA SER A 121 -10.23 -7.69 1.29
C SER A 121 -11.53 -8.44 0.97
N TRP A 122 -11.45 -9.52 0.21
CA TRP A 122 -12.61 -10.37 -0.08
C TRP A 122 -13.15 -11.07 1.17
N CYS A 123 -12.29 -11.56 2.06
CA CYS A 123 -12.72 -12.11 3.35
C CYS A 123 -13.48 -11.08 4.20
N LEU A 124 -13.03 -9.82 4.22
CA LEU A 124 -13.72 -8.73 4.93
C LEU A 124 -15.09 -8.43 4.30
N ILE A 125 -15.19 -8.35 2.97
CA ILE A 125 -16.48 -8.17 2.28
C ILE A 125 -17.44 -9.30 2.63
N LEU A 126 -16.97 -10.56 2.56
CA LEU A 126 -17.79 -11.73 2.91
C LEU A 126 -18.22 -11.71 4.37
N ALA A 127 -17.34 -11.31 5.29
CA ALA A 127 -17.68 -11.17 6.70
C ALA A 127 -18.81 -10.16 6.88
N ILE A 128 -18.75 -8.99 6.23
CA ILE A 128 -19.79 -7.96 6.34
C ILE A 128 -21.12 -8.47 5.77
N ILE A 129 -21.11 -9.09 4.58
CA ILE A 129 -22.31 -9.62 3.93
C ILE A 129 -22.99 -10.70 4.79
N THR A 130 -22.21 -11.56 5.44
CA THR A 130 -22.74 -12.71 6.19
C THR A 130 -23.07 -12.40 7.65
N LYS A 131 -22.77 -11.19 8.14
CA LYS A 131 -22.92 -10.86 9.56
C LYS A 131 -24.35 -11.02 10.07
N ASP A 132 -25.35 -10.55 9.32
CA ASP A 132 -26.75 -10.55 9.76
C ASP A 132 -27.45 -11.90 9.56
N ILE A 133 -26.72 -12.89 9.02
CA ILE A 133 -27.24 -14.26 8.92
C ILE A 133 -27.00 -14.94 10.27
N GLU A 134 -28.08 -15.27 10.98
CA GLU A 134 -28.09 -15.77 12.36
C GLU A 134 -27.05 -16.88 12.63
N LYS A 135 -26.88 -17.81 11.69
CA LYS A 135 -25.92 -18.93 11.80
C LYS A 135 -24.46 -18.53 11.63
N TYR A 136 -24.18 -17.40 10.97
CA TYR A 136 -22.83 -16.99 10.57
C TYR A 136 -22.29 -15.79 11.33
N TRP A 137 -23.06 -15.15 12.22
CA TRP A 137 -22.59 -13.97 12.99
C TRP A 137 -21.22 -14.17 13.63
N LYS A 138 -21.05 -15.23 14.44
CA LYS A 138 -19.78 -15.51 15.15
C LYS A 138 -18.63 -15.78 14.18
N VAL A 139 -18.89 -16.51 13.11
CA VAL A 139 -17.89 -16.83 12.08
C VAL A 139 -17.46 -15.53 11.38
N SER A 140 -18.42 -14.70 11.00
CA SER A 140 -18.19 -13.40 10.36
C SER A 140 -17.33 -12.50 11.24
N GLN A 141 -17.63 -12.44 12.54
CA GLN A 141 -16.87 -11.65 13.50
C GLN A 141 -15.41 -12.12 13.63
N VAL A 142 -15.19 -13.45 13.70
CA VAL A 142 -13.83 -14.01 13.76
C VAL A 142 -13.07 -13.75 12.46
N VAL A 143 -13.71 -13.95 11.31
CA VAL A 143 -13.13 -13.65 9.99
C VAL A 143 -12.75 -12.17 9.91
N TYR A 144 -13.61 -11.27 10.37
CA TYR A 144 -13.31 -9.84 10.43
C TYR A 144 -12.01 -9.54 11.20
N TYR A 145 -11.85 -10.07 12.42
CA TYR A 145 -10.66 -9.82 13.22
C TYR A 145 -9.39 -10.40 12.58
N ILE A 146 -9.46 -11.64 12.09
CA ILE A 146 -8.33 -12.31 11.45
C ILE A 146 -7.94 -11.57 10.16
N SER A 147 -8.90 -11.25 9.30
CA SER A 147 -8.61 -10.60 8.02
C SER A 147 -8.10 -9.18 8.19
N SER A 148 -8.62 -8.42 9.15
CA SER A 148 -8.12 -7.07 9.46
C SER A 148 -6.68 -7.12 9.97
N TYR A 149 -6.35 -8.08 10.85
CA TYR A 149 -4.99 -8.29 11.33
C TYR A 149 -4.05 -8.72 10.20
N LEU A 150 -4.45 -9.72 9.41
CA LEU A 150 -3.63 -10.24 8.31
C LEU A 150 -3.42 -9.20 7.21
N MET A 151 -4.34 -8.26 7.01
CA MET A 151 -4.14 -7.14 6.08
C MET A 151 -2.89 -6.32 6.44
N ILE A 152 -2.67 -6.06 7.73
CA ILE A 152 -1.47 -5.36 8.22
C ILE A 152 -0.21 -6.18 7.93
N VAL A 153 -0.26 -7.48 8.24
CA VAL A 153 0.88 -8.38 8.00
C VAL A 153 1.25 -8.42 6.53
N PHE A 154 0.27 -8.57 5.64
CA PHE A 154 0.50 -8.61 4.20
C PHE A 154 0.98 -7.27 3.64
N LEU A 155 0.51 -6.13 4.17
CA LEU A 155 1.08 -4.82 3.84
C LEU A 155 2.56 -4.78 4.19
N LEU A 156 2.97 -5.26 5.37
CA LEU A 156 4.38 -5.22 5.77
C LEU A 156 5.27 -6.16 4.95
N ILE A 157 4.71 -7.28 4.48
CA ILE A 157 5.43 -8.15 3.55
C ILE A 157 5.60 -7.46 2.19
N PHE A 158 4.57 -6.76 1.73
CA PHE A 158 4.56 -6.04 0.46
C PHE A 158 5.46 -4.80 0.48
N ALA A 159 5.30 -3.94 1.48
CA ALA A 159 5.90 -2.62 1.54
C ALA A 159 7.37 -2.63 1.96
N SER A 160 8.08 -1.57 1.58
CA SER A 160 9.50 -1.36 1.84
C SER A 160 9.73 -0.41 3.04
N TYR A 161 8.95 -0.55 4.13
CA TYR A 161 9.04 0.37 5.28
C TYR A 161 10.38 0.31 6.01
N HIS A 162 10.99 -0.87 6.05
CA HIS A 162 12.19 -1.18 6.84
C HIS A 162 13.27 -1.83 5.97
N THR A 163 13.40 -1.34 4.74
CA THR A 163 14.45 -1.74 3.81
C THR A 163 15.38 -0.58 3.50
N GLU A 164 16.63 -0.86 3.15
CA GLU A 164 17.55 0.19 2.69
C GLU A 164 17.27 0.57 1.22
N TYR A 165 16.90 -0.45 0.43
CA TYR A 165 16.57 -0.32 -0.98
C TYR A 165 15.16 -0.84 -1.29
N HIS A 166 14.47 -0.16 -2.21
CA HIS A 166 13.16 -0.53 -2.72
C HIS A 166 13.19 -0.86 -4.20
N VAL A 167 12.17 -1.61 -4.63
CA VAL A 167 11.89 -1.84 -6.03
C VAL A 167 11.13 -0.65 -6.59
N LYS A 168 11.66 -0.06 -7.66
CA LYS A 168 10.94 0.88 -8.53
C LYS A 168 10.66 0.20 -9.87
N LEU A 169 9.39 0.24 -10.28
CA LEU A 169 8.96 -0.21 -11.59
C LEU A 169 9.04 0.93 -12.60
N ASP A 170 9.12 0.57 -13.88
CA ASP A 170 9.11 1.52 -14.98
C ASP A 170 7.70 2.10 -15.17
N ASP A 171 7.54 3.39 -14.85
CA ASP A 171 6.26 4.11 -14.91
C ASP A 171 5.69 4.13 -16.34
N GLU A 172 6.54 4.10 -17.38
CA GLU A 172 6.09 4.07 -18.78
C GLU A 172 5.44 2.74 -19.15
N LYS A 173 5.79 1.67 -18.42
CA LYS A 173 5.19 0.32 -18.55
C LYS A 173 4.11 0.08 -17.51
N SER A 174 3.61 1.14 -16.86
CA SER A 174 2.53 1.01 -15.91
C SER A 174 1.29 0.43 -16.61
N PRO A 175 0.52 -0.46 -15.96
CA PRO A 175 -0.67 -1.05 -16.55
C PRO A 175 -1.73 -0.01 -16.95
N PHE A 176 -1.64 1.22 -16.41
CA PHE A 176 -2.53 2.34 -16.73
C PHE A 176 -2.17 3.10 -18.01
N VAL A 177 -0.96 2.93 -18.55
CA VAL A 177 -0.47 3.68 -19.73
C VAL A 177 -1.03 3.07 -21.02
N GLU A 178 -1.03 1.75 -21.14
CA GLU A 178 -1.54 1.03 -22.30
C GLU A 178 -2.90 0.39 -22.03
N ARG A 179 -3.67 0.12 -23.09
CA ARG A 179 -4.97 -0.55 -22.99
C ARG A 179 -4.79 -2.00 -22.52
N ASN A 180 -4.84 -2.20 -21.21
CA ASN A 180 -4.66 -3.52 -20.62
C ASN A 180 -5.99 -4.26 -20.43
N LEU A 181 -6.19 -5.34 -21.21
CA LEU A 181 -7.41 -6.17 -21.14
C LEU A 181 -7.60 -6.81 -19.76
N PHE A 182 -6.53 -7.11 -19.03
CA PHE A 182 -6.64 -7.67 -17.67
C PHE A 182 -7.27 -6.65 -16.73
N ILE A 183 -6.80 -5.40 -16.72
CA ILE A 183 -7.37 -4.34 -15.88
C ILE A 183 -8.83 -4.08 -16.24
N LEU A 184 -9.15 -4.08 -17.54
CA LEU A 184 -10.53 -3.93 -17.99
C LEU A 184 -11.41 -5.07 -17.44
N GLY A 185 -10.95 -6.31 -17.54
CA GLY A 185 -11.67 -7.48 -17.03
C GLY A 185 -11.87 -7.42 -15.51
N VAL A 186 -10.81 -7.11 -14.76
CA VAL A 186 -10.88 -6.95 -13.30
C VAL A 186 -11.80 -5.79 -12.92
N GLY A 187 -11.75 -4.66 -13.64
CA GLY A 187 -12.61 -3.51 -13.42
C GLY A 187 -14.09 -3.83 -13.65
N ILE A 188 -14.43 -4.50 -14.76
CA ILE A 188 -15.80 -4.96 -15.04
C ILE A 188 -16.29 -5.90 -13.93
N ALA A 189 -15.45 -6.87 -13.51
CA ALA A 189 -15.81 -7.78 -12.42
C ALA A 189 -16.09 -7.03 -11.10
N HIS A 190 -15.26 -6.06 -10.74
CA HIS A 190 -15.48 -5.23 -9.56
C HIS A 190 -16.75 -4.38 -9.67
N ILE A 191 -17.07 -3.82 -10.83
CA ILE A 191 -18.30 -3.03 -11.04
C ILE A 191 -19.55 -3.91 -10.88
N ILE A 192 -19.54 -5.14 -11.43
CA ILE A 192 -20.66 -6.08 -11.28
C ILE A 192 -20.88 -6.41 -9.80
N VAL A 193 -19.80 -6.70 -9.07
CA VAL A 193 -19.86 -6.99 -7.63
C VAL A 193 -20.31 -5.76 -6.84
N ALA A 194 -19.82 -4.57 -7.18
CA ALA A 194 -20.23 -3.30 -6.57
C ALA A 194 -21.73 -3.07 -6.72
N PHE A 195 -22.27 -3.30 -7.92
CA PHE A 195 -23.70 -3.19 -8.19
C PHE A 195 -24.50 -4.20 -7.36
N ALA A 196 -24.06 -5.45 -7.29
CA ALA A 196 -24.72 -6.47 -6.46
C ALA A 196 -24.72 -6.10 -4.96
N ILE A 197 -23.60 -5.60 -4.44
CA ILE A 197 -23.48 -5.13 -3.05
C ILE A 197 -24.42 -3.96 -2.79
N PHE A 198 -24.40 -2.95 -3.67
CA PHE A 198 -25.23 -1.76 -3.53
C PHE A 198 -26.74 -2.09 -3.48
N MET A 199 -27.17 -3.07 -4.28
CA MET A 199 -28.57 -3.47 -4.36
C MET A 199 -29.02 -4.38 -3.20
N THR A 200 -28.10 -5.05 -2.49
CA THR A 200 -28.44 -6.12 -1.54
C THR A 200 -28.01 -5.86 -0.10
N GLN A 201 -27.07 -4.95 0.15
CA GLN A 201 -26.45 -4.77 1.46
C GLN A 201 -26.77 -3.41 2.07
N VAL A 202 -27.11 -3.40 3.37
CA VAL A 202 -27.30 -2.16 4.13
C VAL A 202 -25.96 -1.43 4.33
N TYR A 203 -24.88 -2.19 4.54
CA TYR A 203 -23.51 -1.70 4.77
C TYR A 203 -22.71 -1.66 3.46
N TRP A 204 -23.37 -1.18 2.40
CA TRP A 204 -22.79 -1.16 1.07
C TRP A 204 -21.56 -0.26 1.01
N LEU A 205 -21.53 0.85 1.77
CA LEU A 205 -20.42 1.81 1.73
C LEU A 205 -19.10 1.19 2.18
N GLU A 206 -19.10 0.48 3.30
CA GLU A 206 -17.93 -0.22 3.83
C GLU A 206 -17.43 -1.26 2.83
N CYS A 207 -18.34 -2.06 2.28
CA CYS A 207 -18.02 -3.04 1.24
C CYS A 207 -17.45 -2.39 -0.03
N LEU A 208 -17.98 -1.26 -0.49
CA LEU A 208 -17.49 -0.55 -1.67
C LEU A 208 -16.08 0.03 -1.44
N ILE A 209 -15.77 0.51 -0.25
CA ILE A 209 -14.43 1.00 0.10
C ILE A 209 -13.42 -0.15 0.08
N ILE A 210 -13.77 -1.30 0.66
CA ILE A 210 -12.92 -2.49 0.65
C ILE A 210 -12.76 -3.02 -0.78
N LEU A 211 -13.83 -3.03 -1.57
CA LEU A 211 -13.81 -3.48 -2.96
C LEU A 211 -12.94 -2.57 -3.83
N PHE A 212 -13.03 -1.25 -3.63
CA PHE A 212 -12.14 -0.29 -4.29
C PHE A 212 -10.67 -0.54 -3.92
N ALA A 213 -10.37 -0.78 -2.64
CA ALA A 213 -9.01 -1.13 -2.22
C ALA A 213 -8.52 -2.43 -2.90
N SER A 214 -9.36 -3.46 -2.93
CA SER A 214 -9.06 -4.74 -3.59
C SER A 214 -8.76 -4.59 -5.08
N PHE A 215 -9.46 -3.70 -5.77
CA PHE A 215 -9.21 -3.38 -7.19
C PHE A 215 -7.79 -2.85 -7.39
N ILE A 216 -7.40 -1.86 -6.58
CA ILE A 216 -6.06 -1.25 -6.66
C ILE A 216 -4.97 -2.27 -6.33
N TYR A 217 -5.18 -3.07 -5.28
CA TYR A 217 -4.25 -4.15 -4.92
C TYR A 217 -4.09 -5.16 -6.05
N SER A 218 -5.17 -5.46 -6.78
CA SER A 218 -5.13 -6.37 -7.93
C SER A 218 -4.35 -5.80 -9.12
N ILE A 219 -4.42 -4.48 -9.34
CA ILE A 219 -3.65 -3.82 -10.41
C ILE A 219 -2.16 -3.82 -10.08
N ASP A 220 -1.78 -3.43 -8.87
CA ASP A 220 -0.37 -3.46 -8.47
C ASP A 220 0.15 -4.90 -8.44
N LEU A 221 -0.67 -5.88 -8.02
CA LEU A 221 -0.30 -7.29 -8.08
C LEU A 221 -0.01 -7.73 -9.52
N TYR A 222 -0.89 -7.34 -10.44
CA TYR A 222 -0.69 -7.62 -11.86
C TYR A 222 0.58 -6.95 -12.38
N TRP A 223 0.82 -5.69 -12.05
CA TRP A 223 2.01 -4.95 -12.49
C TRP A 223 3.30 -5.65 -12.05
N VAL A 224 3.40 -5.95 -10.75
CA VAL A 224 4.55 -6.63 -10.16
C VAL A 224 4.71 -8.07 -10.70
N SER A 225 3.62 -8.72 -11.10
CA SER A 225 3.65 -10.08 -11.66
C SER A 225 4.01 -10.11 -13.15
N THR A 226 3.79 -9.01 -13.87
CA THR A 226 3.97 -8.94 -15.32
C THR A 226 5.16 -8.12 -15.76
N ILE A 227 5.85 -7.42 -14.85
CA ILE A 227 7.06 -6.65 -15.18
C ILE A 227 8.23 -7.56 -15.60
N ASP A 228 8.95 -7.19 -16.65
CA ASP A 228 10.12 -7.94 -17.14
C ASP A 228 11.46 -7.34 -16.71
N ALA A 229 11.45 -6.10 -16.19
CA ALA A 229 12.63 -5.46 -15.63
C ALA A 229 12.23 -4.45 -14.54
N TYR A 230 13.06 -4.29 -13.53
CA TYR A 230 12.84 -3.33 -12.45
C TYR A 230 14.16 -2.75 -11.97
N THR A 231 14.11 -1.58 -11.33
CA THR A 231 15.29 -0.93 -10.75
C THR A 231 15.24 -1.02 -9.23
N ILE A 232 16.39 -1.30 -8.61
CA ILE A 232 16.55 -1.20 -7.17
C ILE A 232 17.15 0.15 -6.83
N GLN A 233 16.50 0.89 -5.93
CA GLN A 233 16.87 2.26 -5.59
C GLN A 233 16.93 2.45 -4.09
N LYS A 234 17.84 3.31 -3.64
CA LYS A 234 17.92 3.73 -2.23
C LYS A 234 16.68 4.54 -1.86
N HIS A 235 16.22 4.39 -0.62
CA HIS A 235 15.14 5.23 -0.13
C HIS A 235 15.52 6.71 -0.04
N TYR A 236 14.60 7.55 -0.47
CA TYR A 236 14.63 9.01 -0.31
C TYR A 236 13.31 9.50 0.33
N HIS A 237 13.42 10.59 1.11
CA HIS A 237 12.30 11.10 1.90
C HIS A 237 11.42 12.06 1.11
N TYR A 238 12.00 12.93 0.29
CA TYR A 238 11.26 13.78 -0.64
C TYR A 238 11.71 13.51 -2.07
N GLU A 239 10.77 13.57 -3.02
CA GLU A 239 11.02 13.36 -4.45
C GLU A 239 12.19 14.18 -5.01
N TRP A 240 12.32 15.43 -4.60
CA TRP A 240 13.40 16.33 -5.05
C TRP A 240 14.79 15.99 -4.50
N GLN A 241 14.91 14.99 -3.62
CA GLN A 241 16.19 14.52 -3.09
C GLN A 241 16.81 13.40 -3.92
N PHE A 242 16.07 12.84 -4.88
CA PHE A 242 16.54 11.74 -5.73
C PHE A 242 17.63 12.22 -6.70
N ASP A 243 18.79 11.56 -6.66
CA ASP A 243 19.84 11.69 -7.67
C ASP A 243 20.04 10.34 -8.39
N PRO A 244 19.74 10.25 -9.70
CA PRO A 244 19.91 9.02 -10.48
C PRO A 244 21.32 8.43 -10.42
N ARG A 245 22.37 9.23 -10.20
CA ARG A 245 23.76 8.77 -10.18
C ARG A 245 24.15 8.11 -8.86
N GLU A 246 23.55 8.54 -7.76
CA GLU A 246 23.92 8.07 -6.41
C GLU A 246 22.90 7.09 -5.83
N ASP A 247 21.63 7.20 -6.22
CA ASP A 247 20.53 6.49 -5.55
C ASP A 247 20.04 5.25 -6.33
N ILE A 248 20.51 5.02 -7.57
CA ILE A 248 20.27 3.75 -8.30
C ILE A 248 21.31 2.72 -7.87
N TYR A 249 20.86 1.58 -7.34
CA TYR A 249 21.75 0.50 -6.90
C TYR A 249 22.05 -0.50 -8.03
N TYR A 250 21.02 -1.03 -8.70
CA TYR A 250 21.17 -1.83 -9.93
C TYR A 250 19.86 -1.96 -10.71
N ASN A 251 19.97 -2.41 -11.96
CA ASN A 251 18.85 -2.81 -12.80
C ASN A 251 18.76 -4.35 -12.85
N ALA A 252 17.54 -4.87 -12.73
CA ALA A 252 17.27 -6.30 -12.79
C ALA A 252 16.46 -6.59 -14.05
N ILE A 253 16.88 -7.59 -14.83
CA ILE A 253 16.14 -8.11 -15.98
C ILE A 253 15.68 -9.53 -15.66
N ILE A 254 14.39 -9.79 -15.83
CA ILE A 254 13.78 -11.09 -15.59
C ILE A 254 13.79 -11.86 -16.91
N THR A 255 14.69 -12.85 -17.01
CA THR A 255 14.89 -13.61 -18.25
C THR A 255 14.02 -14.85 -18.35
N CYS A 256 13.40 -15.30 -17.24
CA CYS A 256 12.43 -16.39 -17.25
C CYS A 256 11.45 -16.28 -16.08
N LYS A 257 10.15 -16.28 -16.39
CA LYS A 257 9.06 -16.37 -15.41
C LYS A 257 8.47 -17.77 -15.43
N ARG A 258 8.79 -18.58 -14.42
CA ARG A 258 7.92 -19.70 -14.02
C ARG A 258 7.06 -19.20 -12.85
N LEU A 259 5.78 -19.54 -12.81
CA LEU A 259 4.91 -19.22 -11.66
C LEU A 259 5.67 -19.51 -10.34
N TRP A 260 5.93 -18.46 -9.55
CA TRP A 260 6.66 -18.49 -8.27
C TRP A 260 8.18 -18.79 -8.31
N LYS A 261 8.78 -18.95 -9.49
CA LYS A 261 10.22 -19.06 -9.72
C LYS A 261 10.67 -18.08 -10.81
N ASP A 262 11.05 -16.89 -10.36
CA ASP A 262 11.76 -15.93 -11.21
C ASP A 262 13.26 -16.30 -11.24
N TYR A 263 13.81 -16.39 -12.45
CA TYR A 263 15.24 -16.35 -12.69
C TYR A 263 15.61 -14.93 -13.13
N GLU A 264 16.44 -14.28 -12.32
CA GLU A 264 16.83 -12.88 -12.50
C GLU A 264 18.25 -12.85 -13.06
N THR A 265 18.44 -12.15 -14.17
CA THR A 265 19.76 -11.78 -14.65
C THR A 265 20.01 -10.36 -14.17
N ILE A 266 20.96 -10.21 -13.25
CA ILE A 266 21.34 -8.91 -12.71
C ILE A 266 22.33 -8.29 -13.69
N GLU A 267 21.90 -7.26 -14.40
CA GLU A 267 22.79 -6.45 -15.22
C GLU A 267 23.25 -5.24 -14.39
N TRP A 268 24.52 -5.25 -14.03
CA TRP A 268 25.15 -4.12 -13.36
C TRP A 268 25.40 -3.01 -14.38
N SER A 269 24.47 -2.07 -14.48
CA SER A 269 24.73 -0.78 -15.11
C SER A 269 25.09 0.23 -14.02
N LEU A 270 26.37 0.54 -13.87
CA LEU A 270 26.80 1.79 -13.23
C LEU A 270 26.36 2.94 -14.16
N VAL A 271 25.50 3.83 -13.65
CA VAL A 271 25.19 5.10 -14.31
C VAL A 271 26.24 6.14 -13.94
#